data_AF-A0A351DW90-F1
#
_entry.id   AF-A0A351DW90-F1
#
_cell.length_a   1.000
_cell.length_b   1.000
_cell.length_c   1.000
_cell.angle_alpha   90.00
_cell.angle_beta   90.00
_cell.angle_gamma   90.00
#
_symmetry.space_group_name_H-M   'P 1'
#
loop_
_entity.id
_entity.type
_entity.pdbx_description
1 polymer ?
#
loop_
_entity_poly.entity_id
_entity_poly.type
_entity_poly.pdbx_seq_one_letter_code
_entity_poly.pdbx_strand_id
1 'polypeptide(L)'
;MGFLPFVSLAPGRVCLFGEHQDYLGMPVIAAAIPLACRMVFQPRTDGLWRVRTPQLEFEWACHANEAATRHDVSDPRAEDFLRAALHEAMARGWDVSCGGDVLCSVSLPLQAGCSSSTAMVVAWIHGLARVAGVVLEPMALAQLAYQVEVTHFGASGGWMDHVASSFGGVVRIHPDWRVERLPPPQEGVWVLADSGEPKDTKGHLDRCKSGRLALLERLGGEWLHPTALARLGDEDQAMATATWENRALEALAAQQWGDDRAVAHHMTAHHNHLRDGLGLSTPTLERLGRAAMKSGAWGWKLVGSGGGGSMVAWVPQAKVEGAHHALRMAGAHGVWTLEPSEGAVCRSWQPPKVPMVALAAGKSSRMKDTATTALTQSDRALIASRSKAMLPVGEDGKPFLAWVLERACREGVDACCLVISSEDALTESLIEPWIPEGLTLDVVRQTIPQGRDKPWGTADAVACALVQHPEWLEGSVAVCNGDNLPPKGAFQALGDLRHGMLGFARDQLGLPASRVEAFAVARIGAHGEVLDIVEKPPGEEVEDARDSRGDVWVSMNMFRLPGAPLLSACQEVEPHRERGEKELPTAAWLVAQRTETPLQLRPCRGAFVDFTHPEDWQHADLNQFNL
;
A
#
# COMPACT_ATOMS: atom_id res chain seq x y z
N MET A 1 -12.00 32.90 2.29
CA MET A 1 -11.55 31.88 1.34
C MET A 1 -12.27 30.60 1.72
N GLY A 2 -12.98 29.95 0.80
CA GLY A 2 -13.65 28.68 1.11
C GLY A 2 -12.61 27.62 1.47
N PHE A 3 -12.91 26.80 2.46
CA PHE A 3 -12.07 25.68 2.84
C PHE A 3 -12.08 24.65 1.71
N LEU A 4 -10.98 24.57 0.95
CA LEU A 4 -10.84 23.59 -0.12
C LEU A 4 -10.57 22.20 0.48
N PRO A 5 -11.05 21.12 -0.17
CA PRO A 5 -10.67 19.76 0.20
C PRO A 5 -9.14 19.56 0.20
N PHE A 6 -8.68 18.62 1.00
CA PHE A 6 -7.27 18.26 1.09
C PHE A 6 -7.11 16.82 1.55
N VAL A 7 -5.91 16.25 1.37
CA VAL A 7 -5.56 14.91 1.84
C VAL A 7 -4.49 15.00 2.90
N SER A 8 -4.68 14.28 4.00
CA SER A 8 -3.66 13.99 4.99
C SER A 8 -3.30 12.51 4.91
N LEU A 9 -2.01 12.20 4.81
CA LEU A 9 -1.50 10.84 4.73
C LEU A 9 -0.42 10.65 5.79
N ALA A 10 -0.47 9.55 6.53
CA ALA A 10 0.56 9.18 7.48
C ALA A 10 0.94 7.70 7.30
N PRO A 11 2.23 7.40 7.12
CA PRO A 11 2.69 6.02 6.95
C PRO A 11 2.61 5.26 8.28
N GLY A 12 2.47 3.95 8.20
CA GLY A 12 2.83 3.06 9.30
C GLY A 12 4.34 2.94 9.43
N ARG A 13 4.79 2.04 10.31
CA ARG A 13 6.22 1.82 10.55
C ARG A 13 6.54 0.38 10.93
N VAL A 14 7.79 -0.02 10.70
CA VAL A 14 8.40 -1.20 11.31
C VAL A 14 9.49 -0.77 12.28
N CYS A 15 9.55 -1.41 13.45
CA CYS A 15 10.71 -1.31 14.33
C CYS A 15 11.80 -2.25 13.81
N LEU A 16 13.01 -1.76 13.63
CA LEU A 16 14.17 -2.57 13.21
C LEU A 16 14.98 -2.98 14.44
N PHE A 17 15.23 -2.03 15.35
CA PHE A 17 15.92 -2.27 16.62
C PHE A 17 15.28 -1.49 17.77
N GLY A 18 15.31 -2.09 18.96
CA GLY A 18 14.72 -1.50 20.17
C GLY A 18 13.22 -1.71 20.30
N GLU A 19 12.74 -2.92 19.98
CA GLU A 19 11.36 -3.28 20.29
C GLU A 19 11.16 -3.19 21.81
N HIS A 20 10.08 -2.55 22.25
CA HIS A 20 9.79 -2.34 23.67
C HIS A 20 10.89 -1.55 24.45
N GLN A 21 11.65 -0.67 23.80
CA GLN A 21 12.71 0.13 24.46
C GLN A 21 12.36 1.61 24.68
N ASP A 22 11.54 2.19 23.81
CA ASP A 22 11.23 3.62 23.80
C ASP A 22 10.60 4.11 25.11
N TYR A 23 9.64 3.36 25.66
CA TYR A 23 9.04 3.67 26.97
C TYR A 23 9.96 3.39 28.18
N LEU A 24 11.13 2.75 27.96
CA LEU A 24 12.18 2.61 28.97
C LEU A 24 13.21 3.76 28.89
N GLY A 25 13.00 4.75 28.01
CA GLY A 25 13.95 5.83 27.81
C GLY A 25 15.23 5.36 27.13
N MET A 26 15.12 4.40 26.19
CA MET A 26 16.24 3.87 25.41
C MET A 26 16.08 4.20 23.92
N PRO A 27 17.18 4.26 23.15
CA PRO A 27 17.12 4.52 21.73
C PRO A 27 16.46 3.37 20.96
N VAL A 28 15.92 3.69 19.78
CA VAL A 28 15.31 2.74 18.84
C VAL A 28 15.70 3.11 17.40
N ILE A 29 15.68 2.12 16.51
CA ILE A 29 15.78 2.33 15.06
C ILE A 29 14.48 1.84 14.43
N ALA A 30 13.78 2.73 13.73
CA ALA A 30 12.51 2.45 13.08
C ALA A 30 12.52 2.97 11.63
N ALA A 31 11.68 2.37 10.79
CA ALA A 31 11.49 2.82 9.41
C ALA A 31 10.00 3.02 9.13
N ALA A 32 9.65 4.17 8.53
CA ALA A 32 8.35 4.35 7.92
C ALA A 32 8.21 3.46 6.68
N ILE A 33 7.01 2.93 6.44
CA ILE A 33 6.74 1.99 5.35
C ILE A 33 5.72 2.57 4.37
N PRO A 34 5.63 2.09 3.12
CA PRO A 34 4.77 2.71 2.08
C PRO A 34 3.30 2.30 2.22
N LEU A 35 2.93 1.71 3.36
CA LEU A 35 1.56 1.43 3.76
C LEU A 35 1.14 2.51 4.75
N ALA A 36 -0.05 3.07 4.59
CA ALA A 36 -0.45 4.32 5.25
C ALA A 36 -1.92 4.35 5.63
N CYS A 37 -2.25 5.29 6.52
CA CYS A 37 -3.59 5.82 6.67
C CYS A 37 -3.71 7.09 5.81
N ARG A 38 -4.75 7.15 4.98
CA ARG A 38 -5.07 8.28 4.11
C ARG A 38 -6.43 8.83 4.49
N MET A 39 -6.52 10.13 4.68
CA MET A 39 -7.74 10.85 5.05
C MET A 39 -8.00 11.99 4.08
N VAL A 40 -9.11 11.92 3.34
CA VAL A 40 -9.61 13.01 2.50
C VAL A 40 -10.54 13.87 3.35
N PHE A 41 -10.17 15.13 3.56
CA PHE A 41 -10.94 16.10 4.33
C PHE A 41 -11.78 16.97 3.41
N GLN A 42 -13.06 17.10 3.72
CA GLN A 42 -13.98 18.06 3.15
C GLN A 42 -14.56 18.93 4.28
N PRO A 43 -13.95 20.10 4.54
CA PRO A 43 -14.37 20.96 5.63
C PRO A 43 -15.83 21.43 5.48
N ARG A 44 -16.52 21.57 6.61
CA ARG A 44 -17.94 21.97 6.69
C ARG A 44 -18.06 23.36 7.30
N THR A 45 -19.28 23.78 7.63
CA THR A 45 -19.57 25.06 8.32
C THR A 45 -20.52 24.91 9.50
N ASP A 46 -20.99 23.70 9.80
CA ASP A 46 -21.96 23.40 10.86
C ASP A 46 -21.30 22.88 12.16
N GLY A 47 -19.97 22.78 12.18
CA GLY A 47 -19.21 22.31 13.34
C GLY A 47 -19.33 20.82 13.61
N LEU A 48 -19.90 20.03 12.69
CA LEU A 48 -19.95 18.58 12.78
C LEU A 48 -18.70 17.97 12.14
N TRP A 49 -17.96 17.17 12.90
CA TRP A 49 -16.92 16.30 12.37
C TRP A 49 -17.49 14.91 12.14
N ARG A 50 -17.26 14.33 10.97
CA ARG A 50 -17.63 12.95 10.62
C ARG A 50 -16.48 12.25 9.95
N VAL A 51 -16.05 11.12 10.50
CA VAL A 51 -14.99 10.27 9.95
C VAL A 51 -15.60 8.93 9.55
N ARG A 52 -15.44 8.52 8.30
CA ARG A 52 -15.90 7.23 7.77
C ARG A 52 -14.73 6.44 7.21
N THR A 53 -14.64 5.17 7.58
CA THR A 53 -13.71 4.20 6.98
C THR A 53 -14.52 3.04 6.41
N PRO A 54 -15.03 3.16 5.16
CA PRO A 54 -15.95 2.17 4.59
C PRO A 54 -15.40 0.74 4.59
N GLN A 55 -14.10 0.58 4.32
CA GLN A 55 -13.41 -0.72 4.34
C GLN A 55 -13.56 -1.47 5.68
N LEU A 56 -13.72 -0.75 6.78
CA LEU A 56 -13.79 -1.30 8.14
C LEU A 56 -15.20 -1.16 8.75
N GLU A 57 -16.18 -0.75 7.94
CA GLU A 57 -17.55 -0.46 8.40
C GLU A 57 -17.59 0.48 9.63
N PHE A 58 -16.63 1.42 9.69
CA PHE A 58 -16.49 2.35 10.81
C PHE A 58 -17.00 3.74 10.44
N GLU A 59 -17.83 4.30 11.32
CA GLU A 59 -18.28 5.69 11.26
C GLU A 59 -18.26 6.30 12.66
N TRP A 60 -17.72 7.51 12.75
CA TRP A 60 -17.74 8.33 13.96
C TRP A 60 -18.17 9.75 13.62
N ALA A 61 -18.96 10.37 14.49
CA ALA A 61 -19.29 11.78 14.37
C ALA A 61 -19.32 12.48 15.74
N CYS A 62 -18.91 13.74 15.78
CA CYS A 62 -18.93 14.56 16.97
C CYS A 62 -19.00 16.04 16.61
N HIS A 63 -19.83 16.81 17.30
CA HIS A 63 -19.76 18.26 17.19
C HIS A 63 -18.52 18.79 17.91
N ALA A 64 -17.87 19.80 17.33
CA ALA A 64 -16.65 20.38 17.91
C ALA A 64 -16.85 20.83 19.38
N ASN A 65 -18.00 21.44 19.72
CA ASN A 65 -18.29 21.87 21.09
C ASN A 65 -18.42 20.71 22.10
N GLU A 66 -18.80 19.50 21.67
CA GLU A 66 -18.89 18.31 22.52
C GLU A 66 -17.52 17.68 22.78
N ALA A 67 -16.57 17.83 21.86
CA ALA A 67 -15.20 17.35 22.04
C ALA A 67 -14.39 18.21 23.03
N ALA A 68 -14.89 19.38 23.41
CA ALA A 68 -14.21 20.26 24.36
C ALA A 68 -14.06 19.66 25.77
N THR A 69 -14.84 18.63 26.13
CA THR A 69 -14.73 17.94 27.42
C THR A 69 -13.78 16.75 27.33
N ARG A 70 -12.86 16.63 28.30
CA ARG A 70 -12.01 15.43 28.42
C ARG A 70 -12.86 14.23 28.83
N HIS A 71 -12.61 13.07 28.20
CA HIS A 71 -13.26 11.81 28.52
C HIS A 71 -12.24 10.81 29.05
N ASP A 72 -12.44 10.34 30.28
CA ASP A 72 -11.59 9.31 30.87
C ASP A 72 -12.08 7.93 30.44
N VAL A 73 -11.39 7.34 29.47
CA VAL A 73 -11.68 6.01 28.92
C VAL A 73 -10.53 5.07 29.27
N SER A 74 -10.84 3.94 29.91
CA SER A 74 -9.83 2.95 30.33
C SER A 74 -9.33 2.06 29.18
N ASP A 75 -10.11 1.92 28.10
CA ASP A 75 -9.76 1.13 26.93
C ASP A 75 -10.13 1.87 25.64
N PRO A 76 -9.29 2.84 25.21
CA PRO A 76 -9.63 3.71 24.10
C PRO A 76 -9.68 2.97 22.77
N ARG A 77 -10.67 3.31 21.95
CA ARG A 77 -10.84 2.86 20.57
C ARG A 77 -10.61 4.01 19.60
N ALA A 78 -10.79 3.75 18.31
CA ALA A 78 -10.59 4.74 17.26
C ALA A 78 -11.35 6.05 17.51
N GLU A 79 -12.62 5.98 17.92
CA GLU A 79 -13.45 7.15 18.26
C GLU A 79 -12.90 7.98 19.43
N ASP A 80 -12.28 7.34 20.41
CA ASP A 80 -11.69 8.01 21.57
C ASP A 80 -10.45 8.79 21.15
N PHE A 81 -9.60 8.20 20.30
CA PHE A 81 -8.44 8.91 19.74
C PHE A 81 -8.85 10.09 18.86
N LEU A 82 -9.88 9.92 18.02
CA LEU A 82 -10.40 11.00 17.17
C LEU A 82 -10.94 12.16 18.03
N ARG A 83 -11.71 11.84 19.07
CA ARG A 83 -12.25 12.81 20.03
C ARG A 83 -11.14 13.49 20.84
N ALA A 84 -10.16 12.74 21.33
CA ALA A 84 -9.05 13.27 22.12
C ALA A 84 -8.16 14.22 21.30
N ALA A 85 -7.90 13.90 20.03
CA ALA A 85 -7.20 14.83 19.13
C ALA A 85 -7.99 16.13 18.89
N LEU A 86 -9.32 16.04 18.73
CA LEU A 86 -10.17 17.21 18.55
C LEU A 86 -10.20 18.07 19.82
N HIS A 87 -10.32 17.44 21.00
CA HIS A 87 -10.17 18.09 22.29
C HIS A 87 -8.83 18.84 22.40
N GLU A 88 -7.74 18.16 22.07
CA GLU A 88 -6.38 18.68 22.21
C GLU A 88 -6.09 19.84 21.24
N ALA A 89 -6.66 19.80 20.03
CA ALA A 89 -6.64 20.91 19.08
C ALA A 89 -7.37 22.14 19.66
N MET A 90 -8.57 21.95 20.21
CA MET A 90 -9.34 23.05 20.80
C MET A 90 -8.66 23.62 22.05
N ALA A 91 -8.09 22.78 22.91
CA ALA A 91 -7.34 23.20 24.10
C ALA A 91 -6.11 24.07 23.73
N ARG A 92 -5.53 23.87 22.54
CA ARG A 92 -4.46 24.72 21.97
C ARG A 92 -4.98 26.01 21.32
N GLY A 93 -6.29 26.21 21.27
CA GLY A 93 -6.89 27.36 20.58
C GLY A 93 -6.91 27.24 19.06
N TRP A 94 -6.80 26.03 18.51
CA TRP A 94 -6.96 25.82 17.06
C TRP A 94 -8.42 26.01 16.65
N ASP A 95 -8.65 26.80 15.61
CA ASP A 95 -10.00 26.97 15.05
C ASP A 95 -10.36 25.76 14.18
N VAL A 96 -11.04 24.81 14.81
CA VAL A 96 -11.61 23.60 14.19
C VAL A 96 -13.14 23.60 14.29
N SER A 97 -13.73 24.77 14.52
CA SER A 97 -15.17 24.98 14.76
C SER A 97 -16.03 24.79 13.51
N CYS A 98 -15.41 24.75 12.32
CA CYS A 98 -16.10 24.59 11.06
C CYS A 98 -16.68 23.17 10.86
N GLY A 99 -16.07 22.15 11.46
CA GLY A 99 -16.40 20.75 11.19
C GLY A 99 -15.81 20.24 9.86
N GLY A 100 -16.11 19.00 9.51
CA GLY A 100 -15.61 18.36 8.29
C GLY A 100 -16.13 16.94 8.09
N ASP A 101 -16.41 16.58 6.84
CA ASP A 101 -16.56 15.18 6.42
C ASP A 101 -15.20 14.62 6.01
N VAL A 102 -14.88 13.42 6.50
CA VAL A 102 -13.57 12.81 6.31
C VAL A 102 -13.77 11.37 5.84
N LEU A 103 -13.21 11.06 4.68
CA LEU A 103 -13.13 9.70 4.17
C LEU A 103 -11.73 9.14 4.44
N CYS A 104 -11.68 8.03 5.18
CA CYS A 104 -10.46 7.37 5.59
C CYS A 104 -10.30 6.02 4.88
N SER A 105 -9.08 5.73 4.46
CA SER A 105 -8.65 4.42 3.95
C SER A 105 -7.31 4.01 4.57
N VAL A 106 -7.09 2.70 4.71
CA VAL A 106 -5.92 2.15 5.39
C VAL A 106 -5.36 0.99 4.57
N SER A 107 -4.09 1.09 4.17
CA SER A 107 -3.36 0.02 3.46
C SER A 107 -2.50 -0.84 4.38
N LEU A 108 -2.44 -0.50 5.66
CA LEU A 108 -1.71 -1.24 6.69
C LEU A 108 -2.43 -2.54 7.09
N PRO A 109 -1.70 -3.64 7.33
CA PRO A 109 -2.30 -4.83 7.93
C PRO A 109 -2.77 -4.49 9.36
N LEU A 110 -4.07 -4.68 9.59
CA LEU A 110 -4.73 -4.25 10.82
C LEU A 110 -4.28 -5.10 11.99
N GLN A 111 -4.03 -4.46 13.13
CA GLN A 111 -3.57 -5.14 14.35
C GLN A 111 -2.35 -6.05 14.12
N ALA A 112 -1.50 -5.73 13.15
CA ALA A 112 -0.36 -6.59 12.80
C ALA A 112 1.00 -6.05 13.26
N GLY A 113 1.02 -4.97 14.05
CA GLY A 113 2.26 -4.40 14.57
C GLY A 113 2.90 -3.33 13.68
N CYS A 114 2.19 -2.86 12.64
CA CYS A 114 2.67 -1.82 11.71
C CYS A 114 2.16 -0.39 12.03
N SER A 115 1.67 -0.15 13.26
CA SER A 115 1.17 1.16 13.74
C SER A 115 0.00 1.78 12.97
N SER A 116 -1.02 0.99 12.63
CA SER A 116 -2.24 1.51 11.99
C SER A 116 -3.01 2.53 12.85
N SER A 117 -3.05 2.37 14.18
CA SER A 117 -3.68 3.34 15.09
C SER A 117 -2.94 4.68 15.09
N THR A 118 -1.61 4.63 15.26
CA THR A 118 -0.78 5.84 15.26
C THR A 118 -0.81 6.56 13.92
N ALA A 119 -0.79 5.84 12.79
CA ALA A 119 -0.94 6.45 11.48
C ALA A 119 -2.27 7.22 11.37
N MET A 120 -3.38 6.66 11.86
CA MET A 120 -4.67 7.35 11.91
C MET A 120 -4.61 8.61 12.78
N VAL A 121 -4.01 8.52 13.98
CA VAL A 121 -3.86 9.66 14.90
C VAL A 121 -3.02 10.78 14.28
N VAL A 122 -1.88 10.43 13.67
CA VAL A 122 -0.98 11.37 13.00
C VAL A 122 -1.68 12.05 11.81
N ALA A 123 -2.33 11.27 10.93
CA ALA A 123 -3.07 11.82 9.78
C ALA A 123 -4.21 12.75 10.22
N TRP A 124 -4.92 12.38 11.27
CA TRP A 124 -6.03 13.15 11.84
C TRP A 124 -5.56 14.49 12.42
N ILE A 125 -4.55 14.48 13.28
CA ILE A 125 -3.98 15.69 13.88
C ILE A 125 -3.40 16.62 12.81
N HIS A 126 -2.70 16.07 11.82
CA HIS A 126 -2.14 16.87 10.74
C HIS A 126 -3.25 17.56 9.91
N GLY A 127 -4.38 16.89 9.69
CA GLY A 127 -5.52 17.48 9.01
C GLY A 127 -6.26 18.54 9.86
N LEU A 128 -6.41 18.31 11.17
CA LEU A 128 -6.95 19.34 12.09
C LEU A 128 -6.06 20.59 12.12
N ALA A 129 -4.73 20.42 12.15
CA ALA A 129 -3.79 21.53 12.07
C ALA A 129 -3.96 22.31 10.76
N ARG A 130 -4.10 21.63 9.63
CA ARG A 130 -4.34 22.24 8.31
C ARG A 130 -5.63 23.06 8.29
N VAL A 131 -6.71 22.56 8.88
CA VAL A 131 -8.00 23.27 9.02
C VAL A 131 -7.83 24.56 9.82
N ALA A 132 -7.09 24.48 10.92
CA ALA A 132 -6.79 25.63 11.78
C ALA A 132 -5.74 26.60 11.20
N GLY A 133 -5.19 26.32 10.01
CA GLY A 133 -4.12 27.13 9.42
C GLY A 133 -2.77 27.02 10.15
N VAL A 134 -2.57 25.95 10.92
CA VAL A 134 -1.35 25.68 11.68
C VAL A 134 -0.44 24.75 10.88
N VAL A 135 0.83 25.14 10.75
CA VAL A 135 1.88 24.28 10.17
C VAL A 135 2.61 23.59 11.31
N LEU A 136 2.69 22.26 11.25
CA LEU A 136 3.42 21.45 12.22
C LEU A 136 4.69 20.89 11.58
N GLU A 137 5.82 21.18 12.22
CA GLU A 137 7.06 20.44 11.93
C GLU A 137 6.92 18.96 12.37
N PRO A 138 7.65 18.02 11.76
CA PRO A 138 7.50 16.58 12.03
C PRO A 138 7.58 16.20 13.52
N MET A 139 8.46 16.85 14.29
CA MET A 139 8.58 16.59 15.73
C MET A 139 7.36 17.07 16.52
N ALA A 140 6.83 18.25 16.19
CA ALA A 140 5.65 18.79 16.87
C ALA A 140 4.42 17.91 16.59
N LEU A 141 4.29 17.41 15.36
CA LEU A 141 3.26 16.44 14.99
C LEU A 141 3.40 15.13 15.78
N ALA A 142 4.61 14.57 15.86
CA ALA A 142 4.89 13.35 16.62
C ALA A 142 4.58 13.48 18.11
N GLN A 143 5.02 14.58 18.74
CA GLN A 143 4.78 14.83 20.16
C GLN A 143 3.29 15.00 20.47
N LEU A 144 2.54 15.70 19.61
CA LEU A 144 1.10 15.86 19.75
C LEU A 144 0.37 14.53 19.58
N ALA A 145 0.74 13.74 18.58
CA ALA A 145 0.18 12.40 18.39
C ALA A 145 0.46 11.49 19.59
N TYR A 146 1.69 11.51 20.12
CA TYR A 146 2.04 10.78 21.34
C TYR A 146 1.24 11.26 22.56
N GLN A 147 1.03 12.57 22.68
CA GLN A 147 0.19 13.12 23.75
C GLN A 147 -1.23 12.57 23.66
N VAL A 148 -1.83 12.54 22.47
CA VAL A 148 -3.20 12.07 22.23
C VAL A 148 -3.34 10.56 22.45
N GLU A 149 -2.45 9.74 21.87
CA GLU A 149 -2.59 8.28 21.92
C GLU A 149 -2.13 7.69 23.26
N VAL A 150 -1.10 8.28 23.89
CA VAL A 150 -0.45 7.72 25.07
C VAL A 150 -0.74 8.52 26.33
N THR A 151 -0.34 9.80 26.35
CA THR A 151 -0.39 10.59 27.60
C THR A 151 -1.81 10.87 28.05
N HIS A 152 -2.73 11.13 27.11
CA HIS A 152 -4.13 11.44 27.37
C HIS A 152 -4.83 10.28 28.10
N PHE A 153 -4.55 9.05 27.71
CA PHE A 153 -5.18 7.83 28.25
C PHE A 153 -4.31 7.08 29.26
N GLY A 154 -3.08 7.55 29.53
CA GLY A 154 -2.13 6.84 30.40
C GLY A 154 -1.69 5.48 29.85
N ALA A 155 -1.63 5.32 28.52
CA ALA A 155 -1.30 4.04 27.89
C ALA A 155 0.17 3.65 28.08
N SER A 156 0.49 2.37 27.89
CA SER A 156 1.86 1.85 28.09
C SER A 156 2.82 2.08 26.92
N GLY A 157 2.34 2.55 25.77
CA GLY A 157 3.17 2.81 24.59
C GLY A 157 4.27 3.86 24.82
N GLY A 158 5.29 3.84 23.96
CA GLY A 158 6.29 4.90 23.89
C GLY A 158 6.09 5.79 22.66
N TRP A 159 7.14 6.54 22.32
CA TRP A 159 7.09 7.59 21.30
C TRP A 159 7.48 7.12 19.89
N MET A 160 8.03 5.90 19.74
CA MET A 160 8.63 5.42 18.49
C MET A 160 7.72 5.56 17.27
N ASP A 161 6.48 5.08 17.41
CA ASP A 161 5.51 4.98 16.31
C ASP A 161 5.20 6.36 15.72
N HIS A 162 4.99 7.33 16.60
CA HIS A 162 4.62 8.70 16.27
C HIS A 162 5.76 9.43 15.56
N VAL A 163 6.99 9.25 16.06
CA VAL A 163 8.18 9.86 15.47
C VAL A 163 8.48 9.26 14.11
N ALA A 164 8.49 7.93 13.99
CA ALA A 164 8.74 7.25 12.71
C ALA A 164 7.68 7.63 11.65
N SER A 165 6.40 7.62 12.02
CA SER A 165 5.29 7.99 11.13
C SER A 165 5.37 9.46 10.67
N SER A 166 5.77 10.37 11.56
CA SER A 166 5.84 11.80 11.22
C SER A 166 7.08 12.17 10.41
N PHE A 167 8.24 11.57 10.70
CA PHE A 167 9.51 11.92 10.04
C PHE A 167 9.73 11.24 8.70
N GLY A 168 9.27 9.99 8.56
CA GLY A 168 9.59 9.16 7.40
C GLY A 168 11.01 8.63 7.40
N GLY A 169 11.33 7.85 6.36
CA GLY A 169 12.62 7.25 6.13
C GLY A 169 13.01 6.24 7.20
N VAL A 170 14.32 6.04 7.36
CA VAL A 170 14.88 5.27 8.46
C VAL A 170 15.42 6.23 9.50
N VAL A 171 14.94 6.11 10.73
CA VAL A 171 15.29 7.01 11.82
C VAL A 171 15.78 6.23 13.02
N ARG A 172 16.88 6.71 13.58
CA ARG A 172 17.30 6.39 14.94
C ARG A 172 16.83 7.50 15.86
N ILE A 173 16.11 7.13 16.91
CA ILE A 173 15.45 8.07 17.79
C ILE A 173 16.02 7.90 19.19
N HIS A 174 16.41 9.00 19.81
CA HIS A 174 17.03 9.04 21.12
C HIS A 174 16.03 9.36 22.23
N PRO A 175 16.34 9.03 23.50
CA PRO A 175 15.45 9.30 24.63
C PRO A 175 15.11 10.78 24.86
N ASP A 176 15.97 11.68 24.38
CA ASP A 176 15.79 13.13 24.40
C ASP A 176 15.03 13.67 23.18
N TRP A 177 14.37 12.79 22.41
CA TRP A 177 13.66 13.08 21.16
C TRP A 177 14.56 13.55 20.01
N ARG A 178 15.89 13.48 20.13
CA ARG A 178 16.76 13.72 18.99
C ARG A 178 16.59 12.62 17.94
N VAL A 179 16.47 13.01 16.66
CA VAL A 179 16.29 12.09 15.53
C VAL A 179 17.51 12.14 14.62
N GLU A 180 18.15 10.99 14.42
CA GLU A 180 19.23 10.78 13.46
C GLU A 180 18.65 10.03 12.24
N ARG A 181 18.78 10.61 11.04
CA ARG A 181 18.36 9.94 9.79
C ARG A 181 19.45 8.97 9.34
N LEU A 182 19.06 7.74 9.05
CA LEU A 182 19.93 6.70 8.51
C LEU A 182 19.64 6.50 7.02
N PRO A 183 20.65 6.22 6.19
CA PRO A 183 20.43 5.96 4.76
C PRO A 183 19.61 4.68 4.56
N PRO A 184 18.87 4.57 3.44
CA PRO A 184 18.18 3.32 3.10
C PRO A 184 19.18 2.17 2.87
N PRO A 185 18.73 0.91 2.98
CA PRO A 185 19.51 -0.27 2.60
C PRO A 185 20.08 -0.17 1.18
N GLN A 186 21.23 -0.80 0.92
CA GLN A 186 21.90 -0.73 -0.38
C GLN A 186 21.79 -2.00 -1.22
N GLU A 187 21.82 -3.18 -0.59
CA GLU A 187 21.87 -4.48 -1.28
C GLU A 187 20.62 -5.34 -1.04
N GLY A 188 19.97 -5.16 0.11
CA GLY A 188 18.77 -5.92 0.49
C GLY A 188 17.54 -5.05 0.61
N VAL A 189 16.37 -5.70 0.52
CA VAL A 189 15.07 -5.09 0.81
C VAL A 189 14.44 -5.75 2.01
N TRP A 190 13.49 -5.06 2.63
CA TRP A 190 12.71 -5.64 3.71
C TRP A 190 11.46 -6.32 3.14
N VAL A 191 11.19 -7.52 3.62
CA VAL A 191 9.96 -8.27 3.32
C VAL A 191 9.16 -8.40 4.61
N LEU A 192 8.01 -7.74 4.65
CA LEU A 192 7.03 -7.83 5.72
C LEU A 192 6.09 -8.99 5.44
N ALA A 193 5.84 -9.84 6.43
CA ALA A 193 4.82 -10.87 6.36
C ALA A 193 3.89 -10.76 7.56
N ASP A 194 2.59 -10.67 7.30
CA ASP A 194 1.54 -10.72 8.31
C ASP A 194 1.18 -12.18 8.62
N SER A 195 1.21 -12.57 9.90
CA SER A 195 0.84 -13.92 10.31
C SER A 195 -0.68 -14.16 10.28
N GLY A 196 -1.49 -13.09 10.27
CA GLY A 196 -2.93 -13.17 10.46
C GLY A 196 -3.36 -13.53 11.89
N GLU A 197 -2.41 -13.71 12.82
CA GLU A 197 -2.72 -13.91 14.24
C GLU A 197 -3.01 -12.56 14.89
N PRO A 198 -4.21 -12.34 15.45
CA PRO A 198 -4.51 -11.12 16.17
C PRO A 198 -3.59 -10.99 17.40
N LYS A 199 -3.21 -9.76 17.73
CA LYS A 199 -2.29 -9.46 18.83
C LYS A 199 -2.98 -8.76 19.99
N ASP A 200 -2.66 -9.17 21.21
CA ASP A 200 -2.95 -8.40 22.42
C ASP A 200 -1.90 -7.29 22.60
N THR A 201 -2.03 -6.22 21.80
CA THR A 201 -1.05 -5.12 21.81
C THR A 201 -0.89 -4.53 23.21
N LYS A 202 -2.02 -4.28 23.87
CA LYS A 202 -2.08 -3.60 25.16
C LYS A 202 -1.51 -4.48 26.26
N GLY A 203 -1.98 -5.72 26.39
CA GLY A 203 -1.51 -6.63 27.42
C GLY A 203 -0.03 -6.98 27.30
N HIS A 204 0.50 -7.15 26.08
CA HIS A 204 1.93 -7.36 25.89
C HIS A 204 2.78 -6.14 26.23
N LEU A 205 2.33 -4.93 25.86
CA LEU A 205 3.00 -3.69 26.26
C LEU A 205 2.98 -3.50 27.77
N ASP A 206 1.82 -3.65 28.41
CA ASP A 206 1.63 -3.51 29.85
C ASP A 206 2.50 -4.49 30.63
N ARG A 207 2.52 -5.78 30.22
CA ARG A 207 3.36 -6.83 30.81
C ARG A 207 4.84 -6.49 30.68
N CYS A 208 5.29 -6.17 29.47
CA CYS A 208 6.71 -5.92 29.22
C CYS A 208 7.21 -4.63 29.86
N LYS A 209 6.37 -3.60 29.93
CA LYS A 209 6.70 -2.34 30.61
C LYS A 209 6.74 -2.53 32.12
N SER A 210 5.66 -3.01 32.71
CA SER A 210 5.54 -3.14 34.17
C SER A 210 6.58 -4.08 34.76
N GLY A 211 6.78 -5.25 34.13
CA GLY A 211 7.78 -6.22 34.58
C GLY A 211 9.21 -5.68 34.56
N ARG A 212 9.58 -4.96 33.49
CA ARG A 212 10.93 -4.39 33.36
C ARG A 212 11.16 -3.17 34.23
N LEU A 213 10.16 -2.30 34.44
CA LEU A 213 10.29 -1.19 35.38
C LEU A 213 10.44 -1.67 36.83
N ALA A 214 9.65 -2.68 37.24
CA ALA A 214 9.79 -3.29 38.56
C ALA A 214 11.16 -3.96 38.75
N LEU A 215 11.67 -4.62 37.70
CA LEU A 215 13.02 -5.20 37.73
C LEU A 215 14.11 -4.13 37.81
N LEU A 216 13.98 -3.03 37.05
CA LEU A 216 14.92 -1.91 37.10
C LEU A 216 15.03 -1.30 38.50
N GLU A 217 13.90 -1.13 39.18
CA GLU A 217 13.86 -0.66 40.57
C GLU A 217 14.63 -1.60 41.51
N ARG A 218 14.43 -2.92 41.37
CA ARG A 218 15.16 -3.95 42.14
C ARG A 218 16.66 -3.98 41.85
N LEU A 219 17.07 -3.55 40.65
CA LEU A 219 18.47 -3.41 40.24
C LEU A 219 19.11 -2.08 40.66
N GLY A 220 18.36 -1.20 41.35
CA GLY A 220 18.87 0.09 41.82
C GLY A 220 18.83 1.21 40.77
N GLY A 221 18.00 1.07 39.73
CA GLY A 221 17.78 2.10 38.72
C GLY A 221 18.66 2.01 37.48
N GLU A 222 19.55 1.02 37.38
CA GLU A 222 20.43 0.82 36.22
C GLU A 222 20.33 -0.60 35.65
N TRP A 223 20.34 -0.69 34.31
CA TRP A 223 20.42 -1.97 33.61
C TRP A 223 21.88 -2.46 33.61
N LEU A 224 22.15 -3.45 34.44
CA LEU A 224 23.48 -4.03 34.63
C LEU A 224 23.87 -4.97 33.48
N HIS A 225 25.17 -5.06 33.21
CA HIS A 225 25.72 -6.05 32.28
C HIS A 225 25.34 -7.48 32.73
N PRO A 226 25.07 -8.44 31.82
CA PRO A 226 24.66 -9.80 32.18
C PRO A 226 25.57 -10.51 33.18
N THR A 227 26.88 -10.26 33.13
CA THR A 227 27.87 -10.81 34.09
C THR A 227 27.81 -10.19 35.49
N ALA A 228 27.15 -9.04 35.64
CA ALA A 228 26.99 -8.30 36.89
C ALA A 228 25.58 -8.49 37.50
N LEU A 229 24.72 -9.29 36.86
CA LEU A 229 23.43 -9.65 37.43
C LEU A 229 23.65 -10.47 38.70
N ALA A 230 23.03 -10.03 39.80
CA ALA A 230 22.99 -10.78 41.05
C ALA A 230 22.28 -12.14 40.85
N ARG A 231 22.19 -12.96 41.90
CA ARG A 231 21.35 -14.17 41.92
C ARG A 231 19.85 -13.80 41.84
N LEU A 232 19.40 -13.39 40.66
CA LEU A 232 18.01 -13.22 40.29
C LEU A 232 17.38 -14.60 40.06
N GLY A 233 16.05 -14.67 40.06
CA GLY A 233 15.36 -15.86 39.53
C GLY A 233 15.56 -15.98 38.02
N ASP A 234 15.42 -17.19 37.48
CA ASP A 234 15.70 -17.49 36.06
C ASP A 234 14.96 -16.54 35.09
N GLU A 235 13.69 -16.25 35.35
CA GLU A 235 12.86 -15.34 34.53
C GLU A 235 13.37 -13.88 34.57
N ASP A 236 13.68 -13.37 35.77
CA ASP A 236 14.22 -12.02 35.94
C ASP A 236 15.60 -11.88 35.30
N GLN A 237 16.43 -12.91 35.40
CA GLN A 237 17.75 -12.94 34.77
C GLN A 237 17.64 -12.94 33.24
N ALA A 238 16.71 -13.73 32.68
CA ALA A 238 16.45 -13.75 31.24
C ALA A 238 15.94 -12.39 30.74
N MET A 239 14.99 -11.78 31.45
CA MET A 239 14.43 -10.47 31.11
C MET A 239 15.48 -9.34 31.22
N ALA A 240 16.32 -9.34 32.26
CA ALA A 240 17.41 -8.37 32.42
C ALA A 240 18.43 -8.49 31.28
N THR A 241 18.85 -9.72 30.99
CA THR A 241 19.84 -10.04 29.97
C THR A 241 19.33 -9.60 28.59
N ALA A 242 18.12 -10.00 28.22
CA ALA A 242 17.51 -9.61 26.95
C ALA A 242 17.33 -8.09 26.82
N THR A 243 16.97 -7.39 27.90
CA THR A 243 16.84 -5.93 27.89
C THR A 243 18.18 -5.25 27.64
N TRP A 244 19.24 -5.73 28.30
CA TRP A 244 20.59 -5.20 28.12
C TRP A 244 21.15 -5.50 26.73
N GLU A 245 21.02 -6.74 26.26
CA GLU A 245 21.55 -7.19 24.97
C GLU A 245 20.80 -6.54 23.79
N ASN A 246 19.49 -6.33 23.88
CA ASN A 246 18.74 -5.60 22.84
C ASN A 246 19.20 -4.14 22.71
N ARG A 247 19.49 -3.47 23.83
CA ARG A 247 20.07 -2.12 23.82
C ARG A 247 21.46 -2.13 23.17
N ALA A 248 22.28 -3.14 23.45
CA ALA A 248 23.59 -3.28 22.83
C ALA A 248 23.49 -3.55 21.32
N LEU A 249 22.54 -4.38 20.89
CA LEU A 249 22.27 -4.66 19.47
C LEU A 249 21.78 -3.43 18.71
N GLU A 250 20.94 -2.58 19.31
CA GLU A 250 20.58 -1.28 18.73
C GLU A 250 21.83 -0.42 18.46
N ALA A 251 22.72 -0.31 19.45
CA ALA A 251 23.93 0.50 19.31
C ALA A 251 24.89 -0.08 18.25
N LEU A 252 25.04 -1.40 18.20
CA LEU A 252 25.84 -2.10 17.18
C LEU A 252 25.24 -1.89 15.78
N ALA A 253 23.92 -2.02 15.64
CA ALA A 253 23.23 -1.80 14.37
C ALA A 253 23.40 -0.36 13.88
N ALA A 254 23.29 0.64 14.78
CA ALA A 254 23.54 2.04 14.43
C ALA A 254 24.99 2.27 13.98
N GLN A 255 25.96 1.67 14.66
CA GLN A 255 27.39 1.80 14.32
C GLN A 255 27.73 1.14 12.98
N GLN A 256 27.09 0.02 12.67
CA GLN A 256 27.33 -0.77 11.46
C GLN A 256 26.31 -0.48 10.35
N TRP A 257 25.53 0.60 10.49
CA TRP A 257 24.54 0.97 9.51
C TRP A 257 25.21 1.23 8.15
N GLY A 258 24.77 0.51 7.11
CA GLY A 258 25.41 0.47 5.79
C GLY A 258 26.06 -0.88 5.45
N ASP A 259 26.25 -1.78 6.42
CA ASP A 259 26.52 -3.20 6.18
C ASP A 259 25.21 -3.99 6.37
N ASP A 260 24.40 -4.07 5.31
CA ASP A 260 23.08 -4.71 5.34
C ASP A 260 23.12 -6.13 5.92
N ARG A 261 24.20 -6.89 5.68
CA ARG A 261 24.33 -8.27 6.18
C ARG A 261 24.61 -8.30 7.67
N ALA A 262 25.53 -7.46 8.15
CA ALA A 262 25.82 -7.36 9.58
C ALA A 262 24.58 -6.89 10.34
N VAL A 263 23.89 -5.86 9.85
CA VAL A 263 22.66 -5.36 10.47
C VAL A 263 21.55 -6.44 10.45
N ALA A 264 21.36 -7.16 9.35
CA ALA A 264 20.40 -8.27 9.30
C ALA A 264 20.72 -9.39 10.30
N HIS A 265 22.01 -9.70 10.51
CA HIS A 265 22.41 -10.66 11.53
C HIS A 265 22.00 -10.19 12.94
N HIS A 266 22.25 -8.92 13.27
CA HIS A 266 21.83 -8.32 14.54
C HIS A 266 20.31 -8.33 14.71
N MET A 267 19.52 -8.17 13.63
CA MET A 267 18.06 -8.30 13.70
C MET A 267 17.63 -9.69 14.18
N THR A 268 18.32 -10.74 13.74
CA THR A 268 18.02 -12.12 14.17
C THR A 268 18.42 -12.36 15.62
N ALA A 269 19.55 -11.79 16.06
CA ALA A 269 19.94 -11.81 17.48
C ALA A 269 18.89 -11.09 18.35
N HIS A 270 18.46 -9.90 17.92
CA HIS A 270 17.40 -9.13 18.59
C HIS A 270 16.12 -9.97 18.70
N HIS A 271 15.72 -10.65 17.62
CA HIS A 271 14.58 -11.55 17.64
C HIS A 271 14.69 -12.67 18.69
N ASN A 272 15.88 -13.30 18.83
CA ASN A 272 16.08 -14.34 19.83
C ASN A 272 15.84 -13.81 21.26
N HIS A 273 16.32 -12.61 21.58
CA HIS A 273 16.05 -12.01 22.90
C HIS A 273 14.57 -11.64 23.08
N LEU A 274 13.87 -11.20 22.03
CA LEU A 274 12.43 -10.97 22.07
C LEU A 274 11.65 -12.28 22.32
N ARG A 275 12.07 -13.38 21.69
CA ARG A 275 11.45 -14.71 21.86
C ARG A 275 11.74 -15.29 23.24
N ASP A 276 13.01 -15.42 23.58
CA ASP A 276 13.47 -16.23 24.71
C ASP A 276 13.49 -15.44 26.02
N GLY A 277 13.85 -14.15 25.95
CA GLY A 277 13.95 -13.30 27.14
C GLY A 277 12.67 -12.54 27.49
N LEU A 278 11.84 -12.21 26.50
CA LEU A 278 10.58 -11.46 26.71
C LEU A 278 9.31 -12.26 26.39
N GLY A 279 9.43 -13.46 25.81
CA GLY A 279 8.28 -14.33 25.52
C GLY A 279 7.30 -13.69 24.53
N LEU A 280 7.81 -13.10 23.44
CA LEU A 280 7.02 -12.30 22.49
C LEU A 280 6.76 -12.95 21.13
N SER A 281 7.44 -14.05 20.80
CA SER A 281 7.22 -14.75 19.52
C SER A 281 6.12 -15.81 19.62
N THR A 282 5.59 -16.23 18.48
CA THR A 282 4.59 -17.31 18.36
C THR A 282 5.10 -18.43 17.46
N PRO A 283 4.58 -19.67 17.58
CA PRO A 283 4.93 -20.75 16.67
C PRO A 283 4.73 -20.39 15.20
N THR A 284 3.76 -19.52 14.88
CA THR A 284 3.48 -19.06 13.52
C THR A 284 4.55 -18.10 13.04
N LEU A 285 4.90 -17.07 13.81
CA LEU A 285 6.02 -16.18 13.49
C LEU A 285 7.33 -16.96 13.29
N GLU A 286 7.62 -17.94 14.15
CA GLU A 286 8.80 -18.80 14.00
C GLU A 286 8.76 -19.64 12.70
N ARG A 287 7.59 -20.10 12.27
CA ARG A 287 7.44 -20.81 10.98
C ARG A 287 7.73 -19.88 9.82
N LEU A 288 7.17 -18.68 9.82
CA LEU A 288 7.41 -17.66 8.78
C LEU A 288 8.89 -17.27 8.71
N GLY A 289 9.50 -16.98 9.85
CA GLY A 289 10.90 -16.64 9.95
C GLY A 289 11.84 -17.73 9.42
N ARG A 290 11.58 -19.00 9.79
CA ARG A 290 12.32 -20.14 9.21
C ARG A 290 12.12 -20.26 7.69
N ALA A 291 10.94 -19.98 7.17
CA ALA A 291 10.67 -20.00 5.73
C ALA A 291 11.46 -18.89 5.01
N ALA A 292 11.46 -17.67 5.55
CA ALA A 292 12.26 -16.56 5.04
C ALA A 292 13.76 -16.91 5.02
N MET A 293 14.31 -17.43 6.13
CA MET A 293 15.73 -17.81 6.19
C MET A 293 16.08 -18.91 5.19
N LYS A 294 15.23 -19.95 5.04
CA LYS A 294 15.43 -21.02 4.05
C LYS A 294 15.38 -20.51 2.61
N SER A 295 14.65 -19.43 2.35
CA SER A 295 14.58 -18.79 1.03
C SER A 295 15.75 -17.85 0.72
N GLY A 296 16.64 -17.62 1.70
CA GLY A 296 17.85 -16.82 1.52
C GLY A 296 17.82 -15.43 2.17
N ALA A 297 16.90 -15.16 3.11
CA ALA A 297 16.98 -13.98 3.95
C ALA A 297 18.29 -13.96 4.76
N TRP A 298 18.87 -12.77 4.98
CA TRP A 298 20.05 -12.59 5.81
C TRP A 298 19.72 -12.58 7.31
N GLY A 299 18.50 -12.15 7.64
CA GLY A 299 18.00 -12.15 9.00
C GLY A 299 16.53 -11.75 9.07
N TRP A 300 15.92 -11.94 10.23
CA TRP A 300 14.52 -11.61 10.45
C TRP A 300 14.19 -11.35 11.91
N LYS A 301 13.07 -10.67 12.15
CA LYS A 301 12.47 -10.49 13.48
C LYS A 301 10.96 -10.34 13.41
N LEU A 302 10.29 -10.62 14.53
CA LEU A 302 8.93 -10.13 14.78
C LEU A 302 8.91 -8.59 14.81
N VAL A 303 7.75 -7.96 14.59
CA VAL A 303 7.58 -6.50 14.66
C VAL A 303 6.43 -6.11 15.57
N GLY A 304 6.61 -5.02 16.31
CA GLY A 304 5.61 -4.46 17.21
C GLY A 304 5.57 -5.17 18.57
N SER A 305 4.40 -5.13 19.22
CA SER A 305 4.23 -5.58 20.60
C SER A 305 4.53 -7.08 20.84
N GLY A 306 4.56 -7.92 19.81
CA GLY A 306 4.65 -9.38 19.94
C GLY A 306 3.31 -10.06 20.20
N GLY A 307 3.34 -11.39 20.30
CA GLY A 307 2.16 -12.26 20.53
C GLY A 307 1.34 -12.61 19.28
N GLY A 308 1.82 -12.21 18.09
CA GLY A 308 1.12 -12.34 16.81
C GLY A 308 1.54 -11.23 15.86
N GLY A 309 0.70 -10.91 14.88
CA GLY A 309 0.94 -9.84 13.92
C GLY A 309 2.04 -10.16 12.90
N SER A 310 2.91 -9.19 12.61
CA SER A 310 3.85 -9.28 11.49
C SER A 310 5.29 -9.62 11.90
N MET A 311 6.03 -10.13 10.93
CA MET A 311 7.49 -10.22 10.96
C MET A 311 8.09 -9.45 9.80
N VAL A 312 9.36 -9.04 9.94
CA VAL A 312 10.15 -8.46 8.86
C VAL A 312 11.42 -9.27 8.65
N ALA A 313 11.72 -9.58 7.39
CA ALA A 313 12.95 -10.23 6.96
C ALA A 313 13.78 -9.28 6.10
N TRP A 314 15.10 -9.31 6.23
CA TRP A 314 16.01 -8.64 5.31
C TRP A 314 16.45 -9.62 4.24
N VAL A 315 16.08 -9.35 3.00
CA VAL A 315 16.20 -10.30 1.88
C VAL A 315 17.06 -9.67 0.77
N PRO A 316 18.04 -10.39 0.20
CA PRO A 316 18.72 -9.93 -1.01
C PRO A 316 17.71 -9.70 -2.14
N GLN A 317 17.88 -8.66 -2.95
CA GLN A 317 16.94 -8.34 -4.05
C GLN A 317 16.64 -9.55 -4.95
N ALA A 318 17.65 -10.35 -5.29
CA ALA A 318 17.52 -11.53 -6.15
C ALA A 318 16.72 -12.69 -5.52
N LYS A 319 16.37 -12.63 -4.23
CA LYS A 319 15.66 -13.67 -3.49
C LYS A 319 14.24 -13.27 -3.07
N VAL A 320 13.82 -12.04 -3.38
CA VAL A 320 12.50 -11.50 -3.00
C VAL A 320 11.35 -12.40 -3.46
N GLU A 321 11.31 -12.79 -4.73
CA GLU A 321 10.24 -13.65 -5.27
C GLU A 321 10.18 -15.02 -4.54
N GLY A 322 11.35 -15.61 -4.26
CA GLY A 322 11.44 -16.87 -3.51
C GLY A 322 11.00 -16.73 -2.05
N ALA A 323 11.36 -15.63 -1.40
CA ALA A 323 10.95 -15.33 -0.02
C ALA A 323 9.44 -15.10 0.09
N HIS A 324 8.86 -14.32 -0.83
CA HIS A 324 7.42 -14.12 -0.92
C HIS A 324 6.67 -15.44 -1.08
N HIS A 325 7.08 -16.28 -2.02
CA HIS A 325 6.46 -17.60 -2.20
C HIS A 325 6.60 -18.46 -0.94
N ALA A 326 7.79 -18.55 -0.35
CA ALA A 326 8.03 -19.35 0.86
C ALA A 326 7.17 -18.90 2.05
N LEU A 327 7.02 -17.57 2.25
CA LEU A 327 6.20 -17.00 3.32
C LEU A 327 4.71 -17.29 3.12
N ARG A 328 4.19 -17.15 1.89
CA ARG A 328 2.79 -17.51 1.56
C ARG A 328 2.51 -18.98 1.80
N MET A 329 3.43 -19.87 1.42
CA MET A 329 3.31 -21.31 1.66
C MET A 329 3.48 -21.69 3.13
N ALA A 330 4.20 -20.88 3.91
CA ALA A 330 4.31 -21.04 5.35
C ALA A 330 3.11 -20.49 6.13
N GLY A 331 2.14 -19.88 5.44
CA GLY A 331 0.86 -19.43 6.00
C GLY A 331 0.77 -17.93 6.26
N ALA A 332 1.61 -17.10 5.65
CA ALA A 332 1.45 -15.64 5.74
C ALA A 332 0.13 -15.21 5.09
N HIS A 333 -0.61 -14.35 5.80
CA HIS A 333 -1.87 -13.79 5.32
C HIS A 333 -1.65 -12.77 4.20
N GLY A 334 -0.61 -11.94 4.34
CA GLY A 334 -0.13 -11.03 3.30
C GLY A 334 1.38 -10.84 3.39
N VAL A 335 2.00 -10.50 2.26
CA VAL A 335 3.45 -10.29 2.16
C VAL A 335 3.72 -9.07 1.29
N TRP A 336 4.60 -8.18 1.75
CA TRP A 336 4.96 -6.94 1.08
C TRP A 336 6.47 -6.76 1.06
N THR A 337 7.02 -6.36 -0.09
CA THR A 337 8.34 -5.76 -0.16
C THR A 337 8.22 -4.28 0.24
N LEU A 338 9.08 -3.83 1.15
CA LEU A 338 9.04 -2.49 1.72
C LEU A 338 10.29 -1.71 1.32
N GLU A 339 10.07 -0.45 0.93
CA GLU A 339 11.10 0.60 0.93
C GLU A 339 10.73 1.66 1.96
N PRO A 340 11.72 2.34 2.58
CA PRO A 340 11.43 3.46 3.46
C PRO A 340 10.60 4.52 2.74
N SER A 341 9.45 4.90 3.30
CA SER A 341 8.57 5.93 2.74
C SER A 341 8.84 7.32 3.30
N GLU A 342 8.29 8.34 2.68
CA GLU A 342 8.21 9.68 3.29
C GLU A 342 7.37 9.69 4.57
N GLY A 343 7.53 10.74 5.37
CA GLY A 343 6.75 10.92 6.60
C GLY A 343 5.32 11.37 6.32
N ALA A 344 4.63 11.81 7.37
CA ALA A 344 3.29 12.33 7.25
C ALA A 344 3.25 13.59 6.36
N VAL A 345 2.31 13.63 5.41
CA VAL A 345 2.16 14.70 4.43
C VAL A 345 0.72 15.19 4.40
N CYS A 346 0.54 16.49 4.24
CA CYS A 346 -0.76 17.11 4.03
C CYS A 346 -0.72 17.94 2.75
N ARG A 347 -1.58 17.60 1.79
CA ARG A 347 -1.53 18.12 0.42
C ARG A 347 -2.90 18.67 0.04
N SER A 348 -2.92 19.78 -0.69
CA SER A 348 -4.17 20.25 -1.31
C SER A 348 -4.69 19.18 -2.26
N TRP A 349 -6.00 18.99 -2.29
CA TRP A 349 -6.63 17.95 -3.11
C TRP A 349 -7.90 18.49 -3.73
N GLN A 350 -8.20 18.06 -4.95
CA GLN A 350 -9.47 18.34 -5.60
C GLN A 350 -10.10 17.01 -6.02
N PRO A 351 -11.44 16.88 -5.90
CA PRO A 351 -12.14 15.74 -6.48
C PRO A 351 -11.76 15.58 -7.95
N PRO A 352 -11.21 14.42 -8.35
CA PRO A 352 -10.82 14.20 -9.72
C PRO A 352 -12.04 14.15 -10.64
N LYS A 353 -11.91 14.74 -11.83
CA LYS A 353 -12.94 14.69 -12.87
C LYS A 353 -12.96 13.33 -13.55
N VAL A 354 -11.78 12.78 -13.81
CA VAL A 354 -11.60 11.54 -14.55
C VAL A 354 -10.61 10.66 -13.76
N PRO A 355 -11.02 10.09 -12.61
CA PRO A 355 -10.19 9.14 -11.88
C PRO A 355 -10.00 7.86 -12.71
N MET A 356 -8.79 7.31 -12.69
CA MET A 356 -8.42 6.12 -13.42
C MET A 356 -7.67 5.12 -12.53
N VAL A 357 -7.96 3.83 -12.68
CA VAL A 357 -7.16 2.73 -12.15
C VAL A 357 -6.31 2.15 -13.28
N ALA A 358 -4.99 2.15 -13.11
CA ALA A 358 -4.05 1.52 -14.06
C ALA A 358 -3.52 0.21 -13.48
N LEU A 359 -3.73 -0.89 -14.19
CA LEU A 359 -3.31 -2.23 -13.76
C LEU A 359 -1.86 -2.51 -14.22
N ALA A 360 -0.90 -2.47 -13.29
CA ALA A 360 0.53 -2.69 -13.57
C ALA A 360 1.16 -3.82 -12.74
N ALA A 361 0.34 -4.62 -12.05
CA ALA A 361 0.79 -5.76 -11.24
C ALA A 361 1.20 -7.00 -12.06
N GLY A 362 1.03 -6.97 -13.38
CA GLY A 362 1.28 -8.10 -14.27
C GLY A 362 2.76 -8.52 -14.30
N LYS A 363 3.05 -9.76 -13.87
CA LYS A 363 4.39 -10.34 -13.98
C LYS A 363 4.81 -10.49 -15.45
N SER A 364 6.08 -10.23 -15.74
CA SER A 364 6.70 -10.35 -17.06
C SER A 364 6.92 -11.80 -17.51
N SER A 365 6.09 -12.76 -17.07
CA SER A 365 6.33 -14.19 -17.26
C SER A 365 6.47 -14.60 -18.73
N ARG A 366 5.68 -14.01 -19.64
CA ARG A 366 5.82 -14.20 -21.09
C ARG A 366 7.07 -13.52 -21.66
N MET A 367 7.57 -12.47 -21.00
CA MET A 367 8.83 -11.80 -21.36
C MET A 367 10.08 -12.53 -20.85
N LYS A 368 9.92 -13.39 -19.85
CA LYS A 368 10.98 -14.24 -19.29
C LYS A 368 11.22 -15.52 -20.11
N ASP A 369 10.38 -15.81 -21.12
CA ASP A 369 10.54 -17.00 -21.94
C ASP A 369 11.79 -16.88 -22.84
N THR A 370 12.68 -17.85 -22.73
CA THR A 370 14.09 -17.77 -23.19
C THR A 370 14.29 -18.25 -24.62
N ALA A 371 13.20 -18.63 -25.31
CA ALA A 371 13.23 -19.17 -26.67
C ALA A 371 13.58 -18.11 -27.75
N THR A 372 13.53 -16.82 -27.43
CA THR A 372 13.96 -15.74 -28.33
C THR A 372 15.46 -15.46 -28.18
N THR A 373 16.21 -15.78 -29.23
CA THR A 373 17.67 -15.70 -29.35
C THR A 373 18.27 -14.28 -29.34
N ALA A 374 17.49 -13.23 -29.04
CA ALA A 374 17.87 -11.82 -29.22
C ALA A 374 18.16 -11.01 -27.93
N LEU A 375 17.86 -11.53 -26.73
CA LEU A 375 18.02 -10.76 -25.48
C LEU A 375 19.44 -10.87 -24.87
N THR A 376 20.07 -9.73 -24.58
CA THR A 376 21.36 -9.65 -23.89
C THR A 376 21.23 -10.06 -22.41
N GLN A 377 22.35 -10.27 -21.71
CA GLN A 377 22.33 -10.53 -20.26
C GLN A 377 21.76 -9.36 -19.46
N SER A 378 22.02 -8.12 -19.90
CA SER A 378 21.46 -6.90 -19.33
C SER A 378 19.94 -6.88 -19.47
N ASP A 379 19.43 -7.20 -20.66
CA ASP A 379 17.98 -7.24 -20.94
C ASP A 379 17.27 -8.26 -20.06
N ARG A 380 17.86 -9.44 -19.89
CA ARG A 380 17.32 -10.49 -19.01
C ARG A 380 17.28 -10.04 -17.55
N ALA A 381 18.30 -9.33 -17.08
CA ALA A 381 18.33 -8.80 -15.72
C ALA A 381 17.25 -7.71 -15.51
N LEU A 382 17.00 -6.88 -16.53
CA LEU A 382 15.98 -5.85 -16.49
C LEU A 382 14.56 -6.42 -16.49
N ILE A 383 14.27 -7.36 -17.40
CA ILE A 383 12.97 -8.08 -17.46
C ILE A 383 12.72 -8.89 -16.18
N ALA A 384 13.77 -9.41 -15.55
CA ALA A 384 13.66 -10.12 -14.29
C ALA A 384 13.33 -9.21 -13.10
N SER A 385 13.79 -7.96 -13.12
CA SER A 385 13.69 -7.03 -11.99
C SER A 385 12.52 -6.05 -12.07
N ARG A 386 11.87 -5.91 -13.23
CA ARG A 386 10.78 -4.93 -13.44
C ARG A 386 9.49 -5.58 -13.95
N SER A 387 8.36 -4.95 -13.62
CA SER A 387 7.09 -5.23 -14.30
C SER A 387 7.18 -4.81 -15.77
N LYS A 388 6.34 -5.40 -16.62
CA LYS A 388 6.36 -5.15 -18.07
C LYS A 388 6.18 -3.67 -18.41
N ALA A 389 5.24 -3.03 -17.72
CA ALA A 389 4.92 -1.62 -17.90
C ALA A 389 6.09 -0.70 -17.49
N MET A 390 7.03 -1.19 -16.66
CA MET A 390 8.19 -0.43 -16.20
C MET A 390 9.48 -0.67 -17.01
N LEU A 391 9.38 -1.42 -18.12
CA LEU A 391 10.50 -1.55 -19.04
C LEU A 391 10.71 -0.22 -19.80
N PRO A 392 11.97 0.22 -19.96
CA PRO A 392 12.30 1.51 -20.57
C PRO A 392 12.09 1.46 -22.08
N VAL A 393 11.42 2.44 -22.67
CA VAL A 393 11.16 2.54 -24.10
C VAL A 393 11.66 3.88 -24.61
N GLY A 394 12.51 3.85 -25.64
CA GLY A 394 13.19 5.03 -26.19
C GLY A 394 14.61 5.22 -25.66
N GLU A 395 15.31 6.23 -26.19
CA GLU A 395 16.73 6.50 -25.90
C GLU A 395 16.96 7.11 -24.50
N ASP A 396 15.95 7.78 -23.94
CA ASP A 396 16.00 8.45 -22.64
C ASP A 396 15.70 7.53 -21.45
N GLY A 397 15.38 6.25 -21.72
CA GLY A 397 15.09 5.25 -20.70
C GLY A 397 13.72 5.40 -20.04
N LYS A 398 12.81 6.20 -20.62
CA LYS A 398 11.46 6.42 -20.09
C LYS A 398 10.64 5.13 -20.02
N PRO A 399 10.07 4.75 -18.86
CA PRO A 399 9.24 3.54 -18.76
C PRO A 399 8.01 3.57 -19.67
N PHE A 400 7.59 2.43 -20.23
CA PHE A 400 6.36 2.34 -21.04
C PHE A 400 5.14 2.94 -20.32
N LEU A 401 4.98 2.67 -19.03
CA LEU A 401 3.91 3.20 -18.19
C LEU A 401 3.87 4.73 -18.20
N ALA A 402 5.02 5.40 -18.23
CA ALA A 402 5.07 6.87 -18.28
C ALA A 402 4.44 7.41 -19.57
N TRP A 403 4.59 6.73 -20.69
CA TRP A 403 3.92 7.08 -21.94
C TRP A 403 2.40 6.91 -21.85
N VAL A 404 1.93 5.85 -21.17
CA VAL A 404 0.49 5.64 -20.91
C VAL A 404 -0.07 6.76 -20.03
N LEU A 405 0.61 7.10 -18.94
CA LEU A 405 0.19 8.16 -18.02
C LEU A 405 0.18 9.53 -18.69
N GLU A 406 1.19 9.85 -19.51
CA GLU A 406 1.25 11.09 -20.26
C GLU A 406 0.10 11.21 -21.27
N ARG A 407 -0.16 10.14 -22.03
CA ARG A 407 -1.29 10.07 -22.96
C ARG A 407 -2.62 10.27 -22.22
N ALA A 408 -2.83 9.55 -21.13
CA ALA A 408 -4.03 9.64 -20.32
C ALA A 408 -4.23 11.06 -19.77
N CYS A 409 -3.17 11.68 -19.23
CA CYS A 409 -3.22 13.01 -18.66
C CYS A 409 -3.57 14.09 -19.70
N ARG A 410 -2.89 14.06 -20.86
CA ARG A 410 -3.18 14.98 -21.97
C ARG A 410 -4.60 14.84 -22.52
N GLU A 411 -5.20 13.67 -22.36
CA GLU A 411 -6.55 13.34 -22.81
C GLU A 411 -7.60 13.42 -21.69
N GLY A 412 -7.26 14.03 -20.56
CA GLY A 412 -8.21 14.48 -19.54
C GLY A 412 -8.23 13.70 -18.23
N VAL A 413 -7.40 12.66 -18.06
CA VAL A 413 -7.22 11.96 -16.78
C VAL A 413 -6.44 12.85 -15.81
N ASP A 414 -7.01 13.17 -14.66
CA ASP A 414 -6.41 14.07 -13.66
C ASP A 414 -6.00 13.35 -12.36
N ALA A 415 -6.45 12.11 -12.15
CA ALA A 415 -5.95 11.24 -11.10
C ALA A 415 -5.83 9.79 -11.57
N CYS A 416 -4.75 9.13 -11.17
CA CYS A 416 -4.49 7.72 -11.45
C CYS A 416 -4.09 6.97 -10.17
N CYS A 417 -4.74 5.85 -9.89
CA CYS A 417 -4.29 4.86 -8.91
C CYS A 417 -3.60 3.72 -9.68
N LEU A 418 -2.29 3.59 -9.51
CA LEU A 418 -1.51 2.51 -10.08
C LEU A 418 -1.58 1.28 -9.16
N VAL A 419 -2.02 0.15 -9.69
CA VAL A 419 -2.02 -1.12 -8.95
C VAL A 419 -0.81 -1.95 -9.34
N ILE A 420 0.12 -2.12 -8.40
CA ILE A 420 1.36 -2.90 -8.58
C ILE A 420 1.33 -4.18 -7.74
N SER A 421 2.26 -5.09 -7.97
CA SER A 421 2.43 -6.28 -7.12
C SER A 421 2.95 -5.89 -5.74
N SER A 422 2.52 -6.55 -4.68
CA SER A 422 3.13 -6.39 -3.34
C SER A 422 4.58 -6.88 -3.28
N GLU A 423 5.06 -7.61 -4.30
CA GLU A 423 6.46 -7.98 -4.49
C GLU A 423 7.31 -6.82 -5.02
N ASP A 424 6.68 -5.79 -5.60
CA ASP A 424 7.34 -4.67 -6.28
C ASP A 424 7.79 -3.59 -5.28
N ALA A 425 9.08 -3.25 -5.37
CA ALA A 425 9.71 -2.18 -4.60
C ALA A 425 10.12 -0.99 -5.48
N LEU A 426 10.27 -1.18 -6.79
CA LEU A 426 10.99 -0.24 -7.65
C LEU A 426 10.07 0.69 -8.44
N THR A 427 8.83 0.31 -8.68
CA THR A 427 7.95 1.03 -9.61
C THR A 427 7.76 2.49 -9.19
N GLU A 428 7.58 2.78 -7.90
CA GLU A 428 7.38 4.14 -7.39
C GLU A 428 8.59 5.04 -7.65
N SER A 429 9.80 4.60 -7.26
CA SER A 429 11.02 5.39 -7.45
C SER A 429 11.40 5.56 -8.93
N LEU A 430 11.10 4.57 -9.77
CA LEU A 430 11.38 4.64 -11.20
C LEU A 430 10.38 5.50 -11.99
N ILE A 431 9.12 5.61 -11.54
CA ILE A 431 8.09 6.38 -12.24
C ILE A 431 8.05 7.85 -11.82
N GLU A 432 8.48 8.17 -10.59
CA GLU A 432 8.43 9.51 -9.99
C GLU A 432 8.94 10.64 -10.94
N PRO A 433 10.09 10.52 -11.62
CA PRO A 433 10.59 11.59 -12.50
C PRO A 433 9.74 11.83 -13.75
N TRP A 434 8.84 10.91 -14.06
CA TRP A 434 8.06 10.89 -15.30
C TRP A 434 6.56 11.15 -15.09
N ILE A 435 6.15 11.48 -13.87
CA ILE A 435 4.75 11.80 -13.57
C ILE A 435 4.39 13.10 -14.29
N PRO A 436 3.37 13.10 -15.18
CA PRO A 436 2.95 14.30 -15.90
C PRO A 436 2.47 15.40 -14.96
N GLU A 437 2.80 16.65 -15.27
CA GLU A 437 2.27 17.80 -14.53
C GLU A 437 0.73 17.81 -14.60
N GLY A 438 0.08 17.97 -13.44
CA GLY A 438 -1.37 17.96 -13.33
C GLY A 438 -2.01 16.58 -13.13
N LEU A 439 -1.23 15.49 -13.20
CA LEU A 439 -1.69 14.16 -12.82
C LEU A 439 -1.40 13.88 -11.34
N THR A 440 -2.43 13.57 -10.56
CA THR A 440 -2.22 12.98 -9.23
C THR A 440 -2.01 11.48 -9.39
N LEU A 441 -0.86 10.95 -8.95
CA LEU A 441 -0.56 9.51 -8.98
C LEU A 441 -0.50 8.97 -7.56
N ASP A 442 -1.36 7.99 -7.27
CA ASP A 442 -1.34 7.19 -6.04
C ASP A 442 -1.01 5.72 -6.40
N VAL A 443 -0.46 4.97 -5.44
CA VAL A 443 -0.03 3.57 -5.66
C VAL A 443 -0.66 2.64 -4.64
N VAL A 444 -1.20 1.51 -5.13
CA VAL A 444 -1.76 0.43 -4.31
C VAL A 444 -1.07 -0.89 -4.67
N ARG A 445 -0.83 -1.71 -3.66
CA ARG A 445 -0.15 -3.00 -3.79
C ARG A 445 -1.16 -4.15 -3.70
N GLN A 446 -1.30 -4.92 -4.78
CA GLN A 446 -2.06 -6.16 -4.80
C GLN A 446 -1.22 -7.29 -4.21
N THR A 447 -1.72 -7.90 -3.13
CA THR A 447 -1.09 -9.07 -2.51
C THR A 447 -1.46 -10.36 -3.20
N ILE A 448 -0.57 -11.35 -3.13
CA ILE A 448 -0.89 -12.73 -3.48
C ILE A 448 -1.41 -13.44 -2.22
N PRO A 449 -2.64 -14.00 -2.22
CA PRO A 449 -3.22 -14.62 -1.04
C PRO A 449 -2.42 -15.83 -0.53
N GLN A 450 -2.62 -16.15 0.75
CA GLN A 450 -2.06 -17.34 1.39
C GLN A 450 -2.28 -18.60 0.55
N GLY A 451 -1.22 -19.40 0.38
CA GLY A 451 -1.27 -20.68 -0.34
C GLY A 451 -1.44 -20.58 -1.86
N ARG A 452 -1.38 -19.38 -2.46
CA ARG A 452 -1.45 -19.19 -3.91
C ARG A 452 -0.12 -18.74 -4.51
N ASP A 453 0.08 -19.11 -5.77
CA ASP A 453 1.22 -18.67 -6.59
C ASP A 453 0.95 -17.37 -7.35
N LYS A 454 -0.33 -17.00 -7.49
CA LYS A 454 -0.81 -15.87 -8.29
C LYS A 454 -1.88 -15.08 -7.53
N PRO A 455 -1.99 -13.76 -7.80
CA PRO A 455 -3.07 -12.95 -7.24
C PRO A 455 -4.44 -13.46 -7.67
N TRP A 456 -5.50 -12.89 -7.10
CA TRP A 456 -6.85 -13.27 -7.50
C TRP A 456 -7.19 -12.80 -8.91
N GLY A 457 -6.55 -11.81 -9.49
CA GLY A 457 -6.77 -11.40 -10.89
C GLY A 457 -7.03 -9.89 -11.04
N THR A 458 -7.51 -9.49 -12.22
CA THR A 458 -7.71 -8.07 -12.57
C THR A 458 -8.87 -7.42 -11.83
N ALA A 459 -9.95 -8.15 -11.56
CA ALA A 459 -11.06 -7.62 -10.76
C ALA A 459 -10.63 -7.33 -9.31
N ASP A 460 -9.85 -8.23 -8.71
CA ASP A 460 -9.29 -8.06 -7.37
C ASP A 460 -8.34 -6.85 -7.29
N ALA A 461 -7.53 -6.63 -8.34
CA ALA A 461 -6.66 -5.46 -8.44
C ALA A 461 -7.46 -4.14 -8.43
N VAL A 462 -8.56 -4.09 -9.20
CA VAL A 462 -9.47 -2.92 -9.20
C VAL A 462 -10.14 -2.73 -7.84
N ALA A 463 -10.58 -3.81 -7.18
CA ALA A 463 -11.14 -3.73 -5.84
C ALA A 463 -10.13 -3.16 -4.84
N CYS A 464 -8.86 -3.59 -4.90
CA CYS A 464 -7.79 -3.05 -4.05
C CYS A 464 -7.65 -1.53 -4.20
N ALA A 465 -7.70 -1.01 -5.44
CA ALA A 465 -7.65 0.43 -5.70
C ALA A 465 -8.87 1.16 -5.12
N LEU A 466 -10.08 0.69 -5.42
CA LEU A 466 -11.33 1.36 -5.02
C LEU A 466 -11.54 1.36 -3.50
N VAL A 467 -11.08 0.32 -2.79
CA VAL A 467 -11.08 0.29 -1.32
C VAL A 467 -10.19 1.39 -0.73
N GLN A 468 -9.07 1.71 -1.37
CA GLN A 468 -8.16 2.77 -0.92
C GLN A 468 -8.57 4.18 -1.36
N HIS A 469 -9.51 4.27 -2.31
CA HIS A 469 -10.08 5.51 -2.84
C HIS A 469 -11.61 5.57 -2.66
N PRO A 470 -12.11 5.54 -1.40
CA PRO A 470 -13.55 5.60 -1.14
C PRO A 470 -14.21 6.86 -1.71
N GLU A 471 -13.45 7.94 -1.91
CA GLU A 471 -13.92 9.18 -2.52
C GLU A 471 -14.26 9.06 -4.02
N TRP A 472 -13.88 7.96 -4.68
CA TRP A 472 -14.23 7.69 -6.09
C TRP A 472 -15.54 6.90 -6.24
N LEU A 473 -16.10 6.38 -5.15
CA LEU A 473 -17.24 5.46 -5.19
C LEU A 473 -18.56 6.14 -5.59
N GLU A 474 -18.70 7.46 -5.38
CA GLU A 474 -19.87 8.23 -5.78
C GLU A 474 -19.89 8.57 -7.28
N GLY A 475 -18.74 8.47 -7.96
CA GLY A 475 -18.58 8.79 -9.38
C GLY A 475 -18.41 7.56 -10.27
N SER A 476 -17.94 7.80 -11.49
CA SER A 476 -17.47 6.73 -12.39
C SER A 476 -15.96 6.73 -12.46
N VAL A 477 -15.36 5.54 -12.50
CA VAL A 477 -13.92 5.33 -12.49
C VAL A 477 -13.50 4.66 -13.81
N ALA A 478 -12.46 5.20 -14.44
CA ALA A 478 -11.84 4.59 -15.60
C ALA A 478 -10.92 3.46 -15.16
N VAL A 479 -10.79 2.40 -15.95
CA VAL A 479 -9.82 1.32 -15.73
C VAL A 479 -9.09 1.06 -17.03
N CYS A 480 -7.78 0.86 -16.97
CA CYS A 480 -6.96 0.43 -18.09
C CYS A 480 -5.83 -0.50 -17.63
N ASN A 481 -5.23 -1.23 -18.57
CA ASN A 481 -3.98 -1.92 -18.30
C ASN A 481 -2.80 -0.96 -18.46
N GLY A 482 -1.78 -1.08 -17.62
CA GLY A 482 -0.57 -0.25 -17.66
C GLY A 482 0.42 -0.64 -18.77
N ASP A 483 0.26 -1.84 -19.36
CA ASP A 483 1.04 -2.36 -20.49
C ASP A 483 0.34 -2.14 -21.86
N ASN A 484 -0.71 -1.31 -21.87
CA ASN A 484 -1.48 -0.97 -23.06
C ASN A 484 -1.41 0.54 -23.37
N LEU A 485 -0.98 0.91 -24.58
CA LEU A 485 -1.07 2.27 -25.08
C LEU A 485 -2.10 2.33 -26.23
N PRO A 486 -3.31 2.85 -25.97
CA PRO A 486 -4.36 2.93 -26.99
C PRO A 486 -4.13 4.07 -27.99
N PRO A 487 -4.85 4.08 -29.13
CA PRO A 487 -4.83 5.18 -30.09
C PRO A 487 -5.14 6.55 -29.47
N LYS A 488 -4.64 7.61 -30.12
CA LYS A 488 -4.95 9.01 -29.74
C LYS A 488 -6.46 9.25 -29.65
N GLY A 489 -6.88 9.91 -28.58
CA GLY A 489 -8.26 10.26 -28.27
C GLY A 489 -9.01 9.18 -27.48
N ALA A 490 -8.41 8.01 -27.24
CA ALA A 490 -9.05 6.91 -26.52
C ALA A 490 -9.35 7.27 -25.06
N PHE A 491 -8.43 7.90 -24.33
CA PHE A 491 -8.69 8.25 -22.92
C PHE A 491 -9.71 9.38 -22.80
N GLN A 492 -9.73 10.31 -23.77
CA GLN A 492 -10.76 11.34 -23.84
C GLN A 492 -12.14 10.69 -24.06
N ALA A 493 -12.22 9.78 -25.03
CA ALA A 493 -13.44 9.03 -25.30
C ALA A 493 -13.90 8.17 -24.11
N LEU A 494 -12.96 7.64 -23.33
CA LEU A 494 -13.23 6.92 -22.10
C LEU A 494 -13.75 7.84 -20.98
N GLY A 495 -13.17 9.05 -20.86
CA GLY A 495 -13.59 10.06 -19.89
C GLY A 495 -14.97 10.64 -20.17
N ASP A 496 -15.39 10.69 -21.43
CA ASP A 496 -16.74 11.13 -21.84
C ASP A 496 -17.85 10.12 -21.47
N LEU A 497 -17.49 8.88 -21.11
CA LEU A 497 -18.43 7.86 -20.67
C LEU A 497 -18.78 8.02 -19.19
N ARG A 498 -19.98 7.59 -18.81
CA ARG A 498 -20.36 7.37 -17.40
C ARG A 498 -20.45 5.90 -17.04
N HIS A 499 -20.92 5.09 -17.98
CA HIS A 499 -21.05 3.65 -17.84
C HIS A 499 -20.83 3.00 -19.21
N GLY A 500 -19.61 2.54 -19.47
CA GLY A 500 -19.24 2.04 -20.79
C GLY A 500 -17.85 1.44 -20.88
N MET A 501 -17.48 1.06 -22.09
CA MET A 501 -16.18 0.52 -22.46
C MET A 501 -15.72 1.08 -23.81
N LEU A 502 -14.42 1.07 -24.06
CA LEU A 502 -13.90 1.23 -25.42
C LEU A 502 -13.91 -0.11 -26.13
N GLY A 503 -14.42 -0.12 -27.37
CA GLY A 503 -14.30 -1.25 -28.28
C GLY A 503 -13.31 -0.90 -29.38
N PHE A 504 -12.30 -1.73 -29.59
CA PHE A 504 -11.29 -1.51 -30.62
C PHE A 504 -11.59 -2.34 -31.86
N ALA A 505 -11.55 -1.73 -33.04
CA ALA A 505 -11.81 -2.44 -34.28
C ALA A 505 -10.75 -3.52 -34.52
N ARG A 506 -11.18 -4.78 -34.57
CA ARG A 506 -10.32 -5.97 -34.63
C ARG A 506 -9.31 -5.93 -35.78
N ASP A 507 -9.73 -5.42 -36.93
CA ASP A 507 -8.95 -5.34 -38.17
C ASP A 507 -7.96 -4.17 -38.22
N GLN A 508 -8.04 -3.24 -37.26
CA GLN A 508 -7.27 -1.99 -37.25
C GLN A 508 -6.32 -1.85 -36.06
N LEU A 509 -6.22 -2.88 -35.22
CA LEU A 509 -5.32 -2.91 -34.06
C LEU A 509 -3.84 -2.82 -34.44
N GLY A 510 -3.47 -3.23 -35.66
CA GLY A 510 -2.08 -3.29 -36.10
C GLY A 510 -1.27 -4.40 -35.42
N LEU A 511 -1.94 -5.37 -34.81
CA LEU A 511 -1.34 -6.53 -34.12
C LEU A 511 -1.39 -7.80 -35.00
N PRO A 512 -0.47 -8.77 -34.82
CA PRO A 512 -0.52 -10.05 -35.53
C PRO A 512 -1.83 -10.81 -35.29
N ALA A 513 -2.36 -11.49 -36.31
CA ALA A 513 -3.65 -12.19 -36.25
C ALA A 513 -3.75 -13.18 -35.07
N SER A 514 -2.68 -13.93 -34.82
CA SER A 514 -2.61 -14.88 -33.69
C SER A 514 -2.74 -14.23 -32.31
N ARG A 515 -2.37 -12.95 -32.17
CA ARG A 515 -2.59 -12.19 -30.93
C ARG A 515 -4.03 -11.72 -30.84
N VAL A 516 -4.55 -11.20 -31.94
CA VAL A 516 -5.91 -10.66 -32.02
C VAL A 516 -6.98 -11.71 -31.72
N GLU A 517 -6.74 -12.97 -32.09
CA GLU A 517 -7.61 -14.12 -31.78
C GLU A 517 -7.73 -14.42 -30.28
N ALA A 518 -6.77 -13.98 -29.46
CA ALA A 518 -6.76 -14.24 -28.03
C ALA A 518 -7.51 -13.19 -27.20
N PHE A 519 -8.01 -12.12 -27.81
CA PHE A 519 -8.70 -11.04 -27.10
C PHE A 519 -10.21 -11.30 -26.95
N ALA A 520 -10.80 -10.70 -25.93
CA ALA A 520 -12.23 -10.74 -25.71
C ALA A 520 -12.97 -9.89 -26.76
N VAL A 521 -14.16 -10.33 -27.18
CA VAL A 521 -14.99 -9.63 -28.17
C VAL A 521 -16.31 -9.20 -27.53
N ALA A 522 -16.72 -7.97 -27.79
CA ALA A 522 -18.00 -7.44 -27.33
C ALA A 522 -19.07 -7.62 -28.40
N ARG A 523 -20.21 -8.21 -28.03
CA ARG A 523 -21.43 -8.18 -28.83
C ARG A 523 -22.19 -6.91 -28.53
N ILE A 524 -22.60 -6.17 -29.56
CA ILE A 524 -23.35 -4.92 -29.39
C ILE A 524 -24.72 -4.97 -30.04
N GLY A 525 -25.67 -4.25 -29.44
CA GLY A 525 -26.97 -3.99 -30.02
C GLY A 525 -27.00 -2.80 -30.97
N ALA A 526 -28.18 -2.44 -31.45
CA ALA A 526 -28.35 -1.47 -32.52
C ALA A 526 -27.95 -0.03 -32.13
N HIS A 527 -27.88 0.27 -30.84
CA HIS A 527 -27.55 1.59 -30.31
C HIS A 527 -26.20 1.63 -29.60
N GLY A 528 -25.39 0.57 -29.74
CA GLY A 528 -24.05 0.49 -29.13
C GLY A 528 -24.06 0.00 -27.68
N GLU A 529 -25.20 -0.45 -27.17
CA GLU A 529 -25.28 -1.18 -25.91
C GLU A 529 -24.55 -2.52 -26.01
N VAL A 530 -23.75 -2.87 -25.01
CA VAL A 530 -23.06 -4.15 -24.92
C VAL A 530 -24.07 -5.21 -24.45
N LEU A 531 -24.23 -6.24 -25.26
CA LEU A 531 -25.13 -7.37 -25.00
C LEU A 531 -24.41 -8.56 -24.37
N ASP A 532 -23.11 -8.69 -24.62
CA ASP A 532 -22.24 -9.71 -24.03
C ASP A 532 -20.76 -9.35 -24.23
N ILE A 533 -19.89 -9.86 -23.37
CA ILE A 533 -18.42 -9.81 -23.55
C ILE A 533 -17.90 -11.24 -23.49
N VAL A 534 -17.51 -11.76 -24.63
CA VAL A 534 -17.05 -13.14 -24.77
C VAL A 534 -15.52 -13.18 -24.70
N GLU A 535 -14.98 -13.93 -23.75
CA GLU A 535 -13.55 -14.14 -23.62
C GLU A 535 -13.05 -15.24 -24.57
N LYS A 536 -12.06 -14.90 -25.42
CA LYS A 536 -11.45 -15.84 -26.38
C LYS A 536 -12.49 -16.64 -27.18
N PRO A 537 -13.41 -15.94 -27.86
CA PRO A 537 -14.46 -16.60 -28.62
C PRO A 537 -13.84 -17.52 -29.69
N PRO A 538 -14.37 -18.73 -29.90
CA PRO A 538 -14.07 -19.52 -31.09
C PRO A 538 -14.46 -18.74 -32.36
N GLY A 539 -13.89 -19.13 -33.50
CA GLY A 539 -14.06 -18.38 -34.76
C GLY A 539 -15.52 -18.15 -35.19
N GLU A 540 -16.42 -19.08 -34.89
CA GLU A 540 -17.86 -18.92 -35.20
C GLU A 540 -18.52 -17.83 -34.33
N GLU A 541 -18.19 -17.75 -33.05
CA GLU A 541 -18.74 -16.72 -32.14
C GLU A 541 -18.22 -15.31 -32.45
N VAL A 542 -17.04 -15.21 -33.09
CA VAL A 542 -16.51 -13.94 -33.60
C VAL A 542 -17.39 -13.38 -34.72
N GLU A 543 -17.85 -14.24 -35.62
CA GLU A 543 -18.70 -13.84 -36.74
C GLU A 543 -20.09 -13.41 -36.24
N ASP A 544 -20.63 -14.10 -35.25
CA ASP A 544 -21.88 -13.74 -34.57
C ASP A 544 -21.81 -12.39 -33.82
N ALA A 545 -20.60 -11.93 -33.51
CA ALA A 545 -20.37 -10.64 -32.84
C ALA A 545 -20.20 -9.45 -33.78
N ARG A 546 -20.28 -9.65 -35.11
CA ARG A 546 -20.20 -8.56 -36.08
C ARG A 546 -21.37 -7.60 -35.96
N ASP A 547 -21.06 -6.31 -35.98
CA ASP A 547 -22.09 -5.27 -36.02
C ASP A 547 -22.69 -5.10 -37.43
N SER A 548 -23.69 -4.24 -37.55
CA SER A 548 -24.37 -3.94 -38.83
C SER A 548 -23.46 -3.37 -39.93
N ARG A 549 -22.24 -2.93 -39.59
CA ARG A 549 -21.22 -2.44 -40.53
C ARG A 549 -20.13 -3.47 -40.80
N GLY A 550 -20.22 -4.65 -40.19
CA GLY A 550 -19.27 -5.75 -40.33
C GLY A 550 -18.07 -5.67 -39.39
N ASP A 551 -18.05 -4.72 -38.46
CA ASP A 551 -16.95 -4.57 -37.50
C ASP A 551 -17.05 -5.59 -36.37
N VAL A 552 -15.90 -6.06 -35.88
CA VAL A 552 -15.78 -6.84 -34.64
C VAL A 552 -15.06 -5.97 -33.61
N TRP A 553 -15.67 -5.82 -32.43
CA TRP A 553 -15.17 -4.93 -31.38
C TRP A 553 -14.45 -5.72 -30.29
N VAL A 554 -13.16 -5.46 -30.14
CA VAL A 554 -12.28 -6.10 -29.15
C VAL A 554 -12.28 -5.32 -27.84
N SER A 555 -12.39 -6.03 -26.72
CA SER A 555 -12.20 -5.49 -25.38
C SER A 555 -10.74 -5.61 -24.95
N MET A 556 -10.11 -4.48 -24.61
CA MET A 556 -8.74 -4.40 -24.09
C MET A 556 -8.70 -3.95 -22.62
N ASN A 557 -9.76 -4.28 -21.86
CA ASN A 557 -9.95 -3.87 -20.46
C ASN A 557 -9.97 -2.35 -20.23
N MET A 558 -10.52 -1.59 -21.17
CA MET A 558 -10.73 -0.15 -21.02
C MET A 558 -12.19 0.15 -20.71
N PHE A 559 -12.50 0.31 -19.42
CA PHE A 559 -13.85 0.47 -18.89
C PHE A 559 -13.99 1.80 -18.14
N ARG A 560 -15.20 2.38 -18.14
CA ARG A 560 -15.59 3.52 -17.31
C ARG A 560 -16.90 3.18 -16.63
N LEU A 561 -16.86 2.85 -15.35
CA LEU A 561 -17.99 2.26 -14.63
C LEU A 561 -18.27 3.01 -13.32
N PRO A 562 -19.53 3.04 -12.85
CA PRO A 562 -19.86 3.57 -11.52
C PRO A 562 -19.05 2.88 -10.41
N GLY A 563 -18.41 3.67 -9.54
CA GLY A 563 -17.40 3.20 -8.59
C GLY A 563 -17.93 2.21 -7.55
N ALA A 564 -19.02 2.56 -6.84
CA ALA A 564 -19.61 1.65 -5.85
C ALA A 564 -20.11 0.32 -6.46
N PRO A 565 -20.89 0.32 -7.58
CA PRO A 565 -21.23 -0.93 -8.27
C PRO A 565 -20.01 -1.73 -8.74
N LEU A 566 -18.97 -1.08 -9.25
CA LEU A 566 -17.74 -1.74 -9.69
C LEU A 566 -17.02 -2.43 -8.54
N LEU A 567 -16.85 -1.75 -7.39
CA LEU A 567 -16.24 -2.34 -6.20
C LEU A 567 -17.00 -3.60 -5.75
N SER A 568 -18.33 -3.50 -5.61
CA SER A 568 -19.20 -4.62 -5.24
C SER A 568 -19.04 -5.79 -6.20
N ALA A 569 -19.12 -5.53 -7.52
CA ALA A 569 -18.97 -6.56 -8.53
C ALA A 569 -17.59 -7.23 -8.48
N CYS A 570 -16.51 -6.46 -8.36
CA CYS A 570 -15.15 -7.00 -8.27
C CYS A 570 -14.94 -7.90 -7.05
N GLN A 571 -15.57 -7.59 -5.92
CA GLN A 571 -15.49 -8.42 -4.71
C GLN A 571 -16.26 -9.74 -4.86
N GLU A 572 -17.42 -9.70 -5.53
CA GLU A 572 -18.35 -10.82 -5.65
C GLU A 572 -18.06 -11.77 -6.83
N VAL A 573 -17.32 -11.34 -7.85
CA VAL A 573 -16.97 -12.21 -8.97
C VAL A 573 -16.23 -13.46 -8.49
N GLU A 574 -16.74 -14.61 -8.90
CA GLU A 574 -16.11 -15.90 -8.67
C GLU A 574 -14.91 -16.09 -9.62
N PRO A 575 -13.82 -16.73 -9.15
CA PRO A 575 -12.69 -17.04 -10.01
C PRO A 575 -13.09 -17.96 -11.18
N HIS A 576 -12.55 -17.68 -12.37
CA HIS A 576 -12.76 -18.51 -13.56
C HIS A 576 -12.32 -19.96 -13.28
N ARG A 577 -13.14 -20.95 -13.67
CA ARG A 577 -12.94 -22.37 -13.30
C ARG A 577 -11.58 -22.94 -13.69
N GLU A 578 -11.05 -22.54 -14.84
CA GLU A 578 -9.78 -23.05 -15.36
C GLU A 578 -8.57 -22.21 -14.95
N ARG A 579 -8.74 -20.87 -14.88
CA ARG A 579 -7.63 -19.94 -14.61
C ARG A 579 -7.43 -19.72 -13.12
N GLY A 580 -8.48 -19.90 -12.32
CA GLY A 580 -8.50 -19.59 -10.90
C GLY A 580 -8.37 -18.08 -10.61
N GLU A 581 -8.75 -17.23 -11.57
CA GLU A 581 -8.60 -15.76 -11.51
C GLU A 581 -9.97 -15.06 -11.70
N LYS A 582 -10.21 -13.98 -10.94
CA LYS A 582 -11.34 -13.06 -11.01
C LYS A 582 -11.05 -12.00 -12.09
N GLU A 583 -11.90 -11.93 -13.09
CA GLU A 583 -11.66 -11.14 -14.30
C GLU A 583 -12.49 -9.86 -14.33
N LEU A 584 -11.85 -8.75 -14.70
CA LEU A 584 -12.49 -7.45 -14.82
C LEU A 584 -13.65 -7.44 -15.84
N PRO A 585 -13.56 -8.05 -17.04
CA PRO A 585 -14.72 -8.14 -17.95
C PRO A 585 -15.95 -8.77 -17.30
N THR A 586 -15.78 -9.81 -16.49
CA THR A 586 -16.88 -10.44 -15.76
C THR A 586 -17.47 -9.50 -14.70
N ALA A 587 -16.64 -8.75 -13.99
CA ALA A 587 -17.09 -7.75 -13.02
C ALA A 587 -17.85 -6.60 -13.73
N ALA A 588 -17.32 -6.09 -14.85
CA ALA A 588 -17.96 -5.06 -15.66
C ALA A 588 -19.33 -5.51 -16.17
N TRP A 589 -19.45 -6.78 -16.59
CA TRP A 589 -20.72 -7.36 -16.99
C TRP A 589 -21.71 -7.46 -15.82
N LEU A 590 -21.25 -7.84 -14.62
CA LEU A 590 -22.08 -7.82 -13.41
C LEU A 590 -22.60 -6.41 -13.09
N VAL A 591 -21.78 -5.36 -13.26
CA VAL A 591 -22.23 -3.97 -13.12
C VAL A 591 -23.33 -3.65 -14.14
N ALA A 592 -23.14 -4.05 -15.39
CA ALA A 592 -24.11 -3.86 -16.46
C ALA A 592 -25.47 -4.50 -16.16
N GLN A 593 -25.48 -5.69 -15.55
CA GLN A 593 -26.70 -6.39 -15.16
C GLN A 593 -27.43 -5.76 -13.97
N ARG A 594 -26.70 -5.07 -13.09
CA ARG A 594 -27.24 -4.49 -11.84
C ARG A 594 -27.68 -3.05 -11.97
N THR A 595 -27.17 -2.35 -12.98
CA THR A 595 -27.48 -0.94 -13.21
C THR A 595 -28.61 -0.82 -14.23
N GLU A 596 -29.50 0.15 -14.02
CA GLU A 596 -30.60 0.42 -14.96
C GLU A 596 -30.11 1.00 -16.30
N THR A 597 -28.85 1.44 -16.36
CA THR A 597 -28.24 2.01 -17.56
C THR A 597 -27.41 0.95 -18.27
N PRO A 598 -27.65 0.64 -19.55
CA PRO A 598 -26.86 -0.35 -20.28
C PRO A 598 -25.40 0.10 -20.43
N LEU A 599 -24.49 -0.87 -20.41
CA LEU A 599 -23.07 -0.62 -20.69
C LEU A 599 -22.90 -0.17 -22.14
N GLN A 600 -22.35 1.02 -22.36
CA GLN A 600 -22.18 1.57 -23.70
C GLN A 600 -20.80 1.25 -24.29
N LEU A 601 -20.75 0.80 -25.53
CA LEU A 601 -19.50 0.66 -26.28
C LEU A 601 -19.20 1.95 -27.05
N ARG A 602 -17.99 2.49 -26.86
CA ARG A 602 -17.46 3.58 -27.67
C ARG A 602 -16.45 3.03 -28.68
N PRO A 603 -16.77 3.07 -29.99
CA PRO A 603 -15.86 2.63 -31.04
C PRO A 603 -14.54 3.41 -31.05
N CYS A 604 -13.42 2.70 -31.09
CA CYS A 604 -12.08 3.24 -31.28
C CYS A 604 -11.39 2.54 -32.45
N ARG A 605 -10.73 3.32 -33.31
CA ARG A 605 -10.01 2.84 -34.49
C ARG A 605 -8.59 3.39 -34.48
N GLY A 606 -7.63 2.54 -34.82
CA GLY A 606 -6.22 2.90 -34.87
C GLY A 606 -5.33 1.84 -34.23
N ALA A 607 -4.03 1.98 -34.47
CA ALA A 607 -3.02 1.09 -33.94
C ALA A 607 -2.99 1.13 -32.41
N PHE A 608 -2.92 -0.04 -31.82
CA PHE A 608 -2.87 -0.25 -30.37
C PHE A 608 -1.52 -0.89 -30.02
N VAL A 609 -0.80 -0.33 -29.06
CA VAL A 609 0.45 -0.95 -28.61
C VAL A 609 0.15 -1.83 -27.40
N ASP A 610 0.43 -3.13 -27.57
CA ASP A 610 0.31 -4.17 -26.54
C ASP A 610 1.71 -4.66 -26.18
N PHE A 611 2.14 -4.39 -24.95
CA PHE A 611 3.50 -4.64 -24.48
C PHE A 611 3.63 -5.99 -23.75
N THR A 612 3.29 -7.06 -24.46
CA THR A 612 3.15 -8.40 -23.88
C THR A 612 4.35 -9.33 -24.14
N HIS A 613 5.13 -9.12 -25.21
CA HIS A 613 6.21 -10.03 -25.64
C HIS A 613 7.60 -9.40 -25.78
N PRO A 614 8.67 -10.23 -25.74
CA PRO A 614 10.05 -9.96 -26.13
C PRO A 614 10.33 -8.76 -27.02
N GLU A 615 9.84 -9.02 -28.23
CA GLU A 615 10.11 -8.34 -29.48
C GLU A 615 9.39 -6.99 -29.54
N ASP A 616 8.34 -6.82 -28.73
CA ASP A 616 7.58 -5.57 -28.64
C ASP A 616 8.41 -4.47 -27.97
N TRP A 617 9.34 -4.85 -27.07
CA TRP A 617 10.14 -3.91 -26.29
C TRP A 617 11.31 -3.30 -27.05
N GLN A 618 12.14 -4.12 -27.70
CA GLN A 618 13.39 -3.66 -28.31
C GLN A 618 13.18 -2.80 -29.57
N HIS A 619 11.97 -2.79 -30.14
CA HIS A 619 11.65 -2.10 -31.41
C HIS A 619 10.51 -1.08 -31.29
N ALA A 620 10.02 -0.80 -30.08
CA ALA A 620 8.98 0.20 -29.88
C ALA A 620 9.55 1.62 -30.06
N ASP A 621 9.52 2.15 -31.28
CA ASP A 621 9.60 3.59 -31.50
C ASP A 621 8.22 4.20 -31.18
N LEU A 622 8.07 4.74 -29.97
CA LEU A 622 6.81 5.35 -29.55
C LEU A 622 6.62 6.78 -30.06
N ASN A 623 7.64 7.40 -30.66
CA ASN A 623 7.53 8.75 -31.23
C ASN A 623 6.54 8.79 -32.39
N GLN A 624 6.36 7.67 -33.11
CA GLN A 624 5.40 7.56 -34.21
C GLN A 624 3.93 7.67 -33.75
N PHE A 625 3.64 7.54 -32.46
CA PHE A 625 2.29 7.68 -31.91
C PHE A 625 1.89 9.13 -31.60
N ASN A 626 2.70 10.12 -32.01
CA ASN A 626 2.46 11.55 -31.77
C ASN A 626 2.11 11.81 -30.29
N LEU A 627 2.99 11.33 -29.40
CA LEU A 627 2.98 11.63 -27.98
C LEU A 627 3.64 12.97 -27.72
#